data_AF-A0A936DNV6-F1
#
_entry.id   AF-A0A936DNV6-F1
#
_cell.length_a   1.000
_cell.length_b   1.000
_cell.length_c   1.000
_cell.angle_alpha   90.00
_cell.angle_beta   90.00
_cell.angle_gamma   90.00
#
_symmetry.space_group_name_H-M   'P 1'
#
loop_
_entity.id
_entity.type
_entity.pdbx_description
1 polymer ?
#
loop_
_entity_poly.entity_id
_entity_poly.type
_entity_poly.pdbx_seq_one_letter_code
_entity_poly.pdbx_strand_id
1 'polypeptide(L)'
;MRMSIAMRADLLKTLLVEDRQEIRGIRSSIYNLTTLLATASFAISAFLFRQDQTFAASSFTRTIIDGLFVMLLWVLFLRLKRDLHRARQCLVARQKLIMGLGTASGMAIFNPFQDARKQTTDVSDSELWWLPILATLAIMIKALVVYNQHP
;
A
#
# COMPACT_ATOMS: atom_id res chain seq x y z
N MET A 1 32.55 -16.15 14.23
CA MET A 1 33.13 -14.79 14.40
C MET A 1 32.18 -13.94 15.23
N ARG A 2 32.66 -13.33 16.33
CA ARG A 2 31.85 -12.37 17.11
C ARG A 2 31.96 -11.00 16.40
N MET A 3 30.86 -10.54 15.81
CA MET A 3 30.80 -9.24 15.14
C MET A 3 31.05 -8.11 16.15
N SER A 4 31.89 -7.13 15.81
CA SER A 4 32.20 -5.99 16.67
C SER A 4 30.96 -5.09 16.87
N ILE A 5 30.93 -4.33 17.95
CA ILE A 5 29.80 -3.42 18.25
C ILE A 5 29.63 -2.38 17.14
N ALA A 6 30.75 -1.84 16.63
CA ALA A 6 30.75 -0.90 15.51
C ALA A 6 30.13 -1.52 14.24
N MET A 7 30.50 -2.76 13.89
CA MET A 7 29.93 -3.45 12.73
C MET A 7 28.43 -3.75 12.91
N ARG A 8 27.98 -4.10 14.12
CA ARG A 8 26.55 -4.32 14.41
C ARG A 8 25.73 -3.03 14.30
N ALA A 9 26.28 -1.93 14.79
CA ALA A 9 25.65 -0.61 14.71
C ALA A 9 25.57 -0.13 13.26
N ASP A 10 26.62 -0.33 12.47
CA ASP A 10 26.65 0.05 11.06
C ASP A 10 25.66 -0.77 10.22
N LEU A 11 25.61 -2.09 10.46
CA LEU A 11 24.63 -2.97 9.84
C LEU A 11 23.19 -2.54 10.17
N LEU A 12 22.89 -2.25 11.45
CA LEU A 12 21.54 -1.81 11.83
C LEU A 12 21.18 -0.42 11.27
N LYS A 13 22.14 0.49 11.13
CA LYS A 13 21.90 1.78 10.48
C LYS A 13 21.52 1.60 9.02
N THR A 14 22.27 0.79 8.28
CA THR A 14 21.98 0.47 6.87
C THR A 14 20.59 -0.15 6.73
N LEU A 15 20.29 -1.15 7.56
CA LEU A 15 18.99 -1.80 7.60
C LEU A 15 17.83 -0.84 7.92
N LEU A 16 18.04 0.13 8.82
CA LEU A 16 17.03 1.13 9.16
C LEU A 16 16.79 2.11 7.99
N VAL A 17 17.84 2.48 7.27
CA VAL A 17 17.70 3.28 6.03
C VAL A 17 16.87 2.52 5.00
N GLU A 18 17.14 1.24 4.82
CA GLU A 18 16.39 0.38 3.89
C GLU A 18 14.91 0.28 4.27
N ASP A 19 14.58 0.03 5.54
CA ASP A 19 13.19 -0.04 6.00
C ASP A 19 12.44 1.30 5.76
N ARG A 20 13.13 2.43 5.93
CA ARG A 20 12.56 3.75 5.64
C ARG A 20 12.31 3.93 4.15
N GLN A 21 13.21 3.43 3.29
CA GLN A 21 13.02 3.46 1.84
C GLN A 21 11.85 2.56 1.43
N GLU A 22 11.74 1.36 2.00
CA GLU A 22 10.64 0.43 1.76
C GLU A 22 9.29 1.05 2.15
N ILE A 23 9.18 1.65 3.34
CA ILE A 23 7.97 2.34 3.79
C ILE A 23 7.57 3.47 2.81
N ARG A 24 8.54 4.27 2.35
CA ARG A 24 8.29 5.32 1.34
C ARG A 24 7.86 4.72 0.01
N GLY A 25 8.46 3.61 -0.41
CA GLY A 25 8.12 2.87 -1.63
C GLY A 25 6.71 2.30 -1.61
N ILE A 26 6.31 1.64 -0.52
CA ILE A 26 4.95 1.12 -0.33
C ILE A 26 3.95 2.28 -0.35
N ARG A 27 4.24 3.37 0.37
CA ARG A 27 3.40 4.56 0.37
C ARG A 27 3.22 5.12 -1.04
N SER A 28 4.31 5.32 -1.78
CA SER A 28 4.25 5.77 -3.19
C SER A 28 3.45 4.80 -4.07
N SER A 29 3.61 3.49 -3.86
CA SER A 29 2.86 2.46 -4.59
C SER A 29 1.35 2.56 -4.32
N ILE A 30 0.94 2.85 -3.08
CA ILE A 30 -0.48 3.09 -2.75
C ILE A 30 -1.03 4.27 -3.57
N TYR A 31 -0.33 5.40 -3.62
CA TYR A 31 -0.75 6.55 -4.44
C TYR A 31 -0.82 6.18 -5.92
N ASN A 32 0.26 5.63 -6.47
CA ASN A 32 0.36 5.32 -7.89
C ASN A 32 -0.69 4.31 -8.35
N LEU A 33 -0.90 3.22 -7.60
CA LEU A 33 -1.87 2.19 -7.95
C LEU A 33 -3.30 2.70 -7.82
N THR A 34 -3.61 3.47 -6.79
CA THR A 34 -4.96 4.04 -6.62
C THR A 34 -5.28 4.99 -7.77
N THR A 35 -4.36 5.90 -8.10
CA THR A 35 -4.52 6.82 -9.23
C THR A 35 -4.58 6.10 -10.56
N LEU A 36 -3.70 5.11 -10.79
CA LEU A 36 -3.68 4.33 -12.03
C LEU A 36 -4.99 3.56 -12.25
N LEU A 37 -5.52 2.90 -11.21
CA LEU A 37 -6.77 2.17 -11.32
C LEU A 37 -7.96 3.10 -11.56
N ALA A 38 -7.99 4.25 -10.88
CA ALA A 38 -9.02 5.25 -11.13
C ALA A 38 -8.96 5.75 -12.58
N THR A 39 -7.79 6.21 -13.06
CA THR A 39 -7.65 6.73 -14.43
C THR A 39 -7.86 5.66 -15.49
N ALA A 40 -7.39 4.44 -15.27
CA ALA A 40 -7.64 3.30 -16.17
C ALA A 40 -9.14 2.99 -16.26
N SER A 41 -9.86 3.02 -15.14
CA SER A 41 -11.31 2.84 -15.12
C SER A 41 -12.03 3.90 -15.98
N PHE A 42 -11.64 5.17 -15.90
CA PHE A 42 -12.20 6.22 -16.77
C PHE A 42 -11.81 6.04 -18.24
N ALA A 43 -10.55 5.72 -18.52
CA ALA A 43 -10.06 5.53 -19.89
C ALA A 43 -10.75 4.36 -20.60
N ILE A 44 -10.93 3.23 -19.90
CA ILE A 44 -11.62 2.06 -20.42
C ILE A 44 -13.10 2.38 -20.66
N SER A 45 -13.77 3.07 -19.72
CA SER A 45 -15.16 3.49 -19.95
C SER A 45 -15.28 4.42 -21.15
N ALA A 46 -14.39 5.40 -21.32
CA ALA A 46 -14.39 6.32 -22.45
C ALA A 46 -14.17 5.59 -23.79
N PHE A 47 -13.28 4.59 -23.81
CA PHE A 47 -13.05 3.76 -24.98
C PHE A 47 -14.28 2.93 -25.33
N LEU A 48 -14.90 2.29 -24.34
CA LEU A 48 -16.12 1.50 -24.53
C LEU A 48 -17.28 2.36 -25.02
N PHE A 49 -17.45 3.59 -24.49
CA PHE A 49 -18.46 4.54 -24.95
C PHE A 49 -18.33 4.87 -26.43
N ARG A 50 -17.11 5.07 -26.93
CA ARG A 50 -16.87 5.33 -28.35
C ARG A 50 -17.19 4.13 -29.23
N GLN A 51 -17.09 2.91 -28.68
CA GLN A 51 -17.25 1.67 -29.41
C GLN A 51 -18.70 1.15 -29.45
N ASP A 52 -19.62 1.72 -28.65
CA ASP A 52 -21.05 1.37 -28.65
C ASP A 52 -21.75 1.51 -30.01
N GLN A 53 -21.18 2.27 -30.96
CA GLN A 53 -21.68 2.29 -32.32
C GLN A 53 -21.42 0.98 -33.09
N THR A 54 -20.58 0.08 -32.56
CA THR A 54 -20.12 -1.15 -33.22
C THR A 54 -20.20 -2.41 -32.36
N PHE A 55 -20.11 -2.29 -31.03
CA PHE A 55 -20.23 -3.40 -30.08
C PHE A 55 -21.28 -3.05 -29.04
N ALA A 56 -22.36 -3.82 -28.97
CA ALA A 56 -23.42 -3.68 -27.97
C ALA A 56 -22.93 -4.13 -26.57
N ALA A 57 -21.99 -3.39 -25.98
CA ALA A 57 -21.67 -3.56 -24.57
C ALA A 57 -22.85 -3.04 -23.76
N SER A 58 -23.70 -3.95 -23.29
CA SER A 58 -24.84 -3.58 -22.43
C SER A 58 -24.37 -2.75 -21.22
N SER A 59 -25.21 -1.80 -20.79
CA SER A 59 -24.99 -1.00 -19.56
C SER A 59 -24.60 -1.87 -18.35
N PHE A 60 -25.12 -3.10 -18.30
CA PHE A 60 -24.77 -4.11 -17.31
C PHE A 60 -23.29 -4.53 -17.35
N THR A 61 -22.72 -4.81 -18.52
CA THR A 61 -21.31 -5.19 -18.69
C THR A 61 -20.37 -4.11 -18.19
N ARG A 62 -20.68 -2.83 -18.44
CA ARG A 62 -19.89 -1.68 -17.97
C ARG A 62 -19.91 -1.55 -16.45
N THR A 63 -21.09 -1.70 -15.87
CA THR A 63 -21.27 -1.66 -14.43
C THR A 63 -20.49 -2.78 -13.72
N ILE A 64 -20.44 -3.98 -14.32
CA ILE A 64 -19.60 -5.08 -13.82
C ILE A 64 -18.11 -4.70 -13.87
N ILE A 65 -17.63 -4.17 -15.00
CA ILE A 65 -16.23 -3.76 -15.14
C ILE A 65 -15.85 -2.72 -14.07
N ASP A 66 -16.71 -1.72 -13.84
CA ASP A 66 -16.49 -0.71 -12.81
C ASP A 66 -16.50 -1.30 -11.39
N GLY A 67 -17.41 -2.24 -11.12
CA GLY A 67 -17.41 -3.01 -9.87
C GLY A 67 -16.11 -3.80 -9.66
N LEU A 68 -15.57 -4.41 -10.72
CA LEU A 68 -14.28 -5.10 -10.66
C LEU A 68 -13.12 -4.14 -10.38
N PHE A 69 -13.12 -2.94 -10.97
CA PHE A 69 -12.12 -1.90 -10.66
C PHE A 69 -12.16 -1.49 -9.19
N VAL A 70 -13.36 -1.26 -8.65
CA VAL A 70 -13.55 -0.95 -7.23
C VAL A 70 -13.04 -2.09 -6.35
N MET A 71 -13.43 -3.33 -6.65
CA MET A 71 -12.99 -4.50 -5.89
C MET A 71 -11.47 -4.64 -5.91
N LEU A 72 -10.85 -4.54 -7.10
CA LEU A 72 -9.40 -4.64 -7.27
C LEU A 72 -8.67 -3.54 -6.51
N LEU A 73 -9.19 -2.30 -6.55
CA LEU A 73 -8.65 -1.15 -5.82
C LEU A 73 -8.63 -1.41 -4.31
N TRP A 74 -9.74 -1.89 -3.74
CA TRP A 74 -9.80 -2.19 -2.30
C TRP A 74 -8.92 -3.37 -1.90
N VAL A 75 -8.87 -4.44 -2.69
CA VAL A 75 -8.00 -5.60 -2.42
C VAL A 75 -6.53 -5.20 -2.40
N LEU A 76 -6.08 -4.43 -3.40
CA LEU A 76 -4.69 -3.97 -3.48
C LEU A 76 -4.38 -2.95 -2.38
N PHE A 77 -5.28 -2.00 -2.12
CA PHE A 77 -5.12 -1.02 -1.04
C PHE A 77 -4.96 -1.69 0.33
N LEU A 78 -5.86 -2.62 0.68
CA LEU A 78 -5.81 -3.32 1.97
C LEU A 78 -4.55 -4.17 2.10
N ARG A 79 -4.11 -4.83 1.02
CA ARG A 79 -2.86 -5.59 0.98
C ARG A 79 -1.65 -4.69 1.24
N LEU A 80 -1.52 -3.61 0.49
CA LEU A 80 -0.39 -2.67 0.64
C LEU A 80 -0.40 -1.98 2.00
N LYS A 81 -1.58 -1.66 2.52
CA LYS A 81 -1.70 -1.10 3.87
C LYS A 81 -1.23 -2.08 4.94
N ARG A 82 -1.57 -3.36 4.80
CA ARG A 82 -1.06 -4.42 5.70
C ARG A 82 0.46 -4.53 5.61
N ASP A 83 1.02 -4.46 4.41
CA ASP A 83 2.46 -4.53 4.20
C ASP A 83 3.17 -3.29 4.78
N LEU A 84 2.58 -2.10 4.63
CA LEU A 84 3.05 -0.85 5.26
C LEU A 84 3.10 -0.98 6.79
N HIS A 85 2.05 -1.54 7.39
CA HIS A 85 2.00 -1.76 8.84
C HIS A 85 3.11 -2.71 9.30
N ARG A 86 3.34 -3.81 8.58
CA ARG A 86 4.43 -4.76 8.87
C ARG A 86 5.80 -4.13 8.72
N ALA A 87 6.03 -3.33 7.68
CA ALA A 87 7.28 -2.61 7.48
C ALA A 87 7.56 -1.63 8.64
N ARG A 88 6.52 -0.93 9.14
CA ARG A 88 6.63 -0.09 10.34
C ARG A 88 6.97 -0.91 11.60
N GLN A 89 6.38 -2.09 11.78
CA GLN A 89 6.73 -2.98 12.89
C GLN A 89 8.21 -3.39 12.84
N CYS A 90 8.72 -3.74 11.66
CA CYS A 90 10.14 -4.06 11.45
C CYS A 90 11.04 -2.87 11.83
N LEU A 91 10.69 -1.66 11.38
CA LEU A 91 11.42 -0.44 11.70
C LEU A 91 11.47 -0.19 13.22
N VAL A 92 10.36 -0.37 13.93
CA VAL A 92 10.31 -0.23 15.40
C VAL A 92 11.16 -1.30 16.09
N ALA A 93 11.10 -2.56 15.64
CA ALA A 93 11.96 -3.62 16.17
C ALA A 93 13.45 -3.27 16.01
N ARG A 94 13.84 -2.72 14.86
CA ARG A 94 15.23 -2.30 14.61
C ARG A 94 15.65 -1.08 15.41
N GLN A 95 14.75 -0.12 15.64
CA GLN A 95 15.02 1.00 16.55
C GLN A 95 15.27 0.52 17.98
N LYS A 96 14.47 -0.43 18.48
CA LYS A 96 14.68 -1.03 19.81
C LYS A 96 16.01 -1.79 19.90
N LEU A 97 16.40 -2.51 18.85
CA LEU A 97 17.70 -3.17 18.75
C LEU A 97 18.88 -2.17 18.83
N ILE A 98 18.77 -1.02 18.16
CA ILE A 98 19.80 0.03 18.21
C ILE A 98 19.89 0.63 19.62
N MET A 99 18.75 0.91 20.26
CA MET A 99 18.75 1.40 21.65
C MET A 99 19.38 0.37 22.62
N GLY A 100 19.09 -0.92 22.41
CA GLY A 100 19.65 -2.02 23.19
C GLY A 100 21.15 -2.29 22.97
N LEU A 101 21.76 -1.78 21.89
CA LEU A 101 23.20 -1.87 21.68
C LEU A 101 24.01 -1.01 22.67
N GLY A 102 23.41 0.07 23.20
CA GLY A 102 24.06 1.00 24.14
C GLY A 102 24.03 0.54 25.60
N THR A 103 23.05 -0.28 25.98
CA THR A 103 22.88 -0.81 27.34
C THR A 103 23.50 -2.20 27.41
N ALA A 104 24.79 -2.26 27.72
CA ALA A 104 25.56 -3.49 27.73
C ALA A 104 25.04 -4.52 28.76
N SER A 105 24.61 -5.69 28.28
CA SER A 105 24.66 -6.96 29.00
C SER A 105 24.68 -8.10 27.97
N GLY A 106 25.70 -8.96 28.05
CA GLY A 106 25.98 -10.00 27.07
C GLY A 106 24.92 -11.11 26.97
N MET A 107 25.07 -11.89 25.89
CA MET A 107 24.43 -13.19 25.62
C MET A 107 23.06 -13.27 24.94
N ALA A 108 22.46 -12.18 24.46
CA ALA A 108 21.49 -12.33 23.36
C ALA A 108 22.26 -12.41 22.04
N ILE A 109 22.12 -13.51 21.30
CA ILE A 109 22.59 -13.62 19.91
C ILE A 109 22.06 -12.39 19.18
N PHE A 110 22.97 -11.52 18.72
CA PHE A 110 22.58 -10.37 17.92
C PHE A 110 21.85 -10.89 16.69
N ASN A 111 20.54 -10.71 16.67
CA ASN A 111 19.69 -11.09 15.55
C ASN A 111 19.14 -9.79 14.96
N PRO A 112 19.62 -9.32 13.79
CA PRO A 112 19.08 -8.13 13.14
C PRO A 112 17.68 -8.34 12.54
N PHE A 113 17.20 -9.59 12.49
CA PHE A 113 15.90 -10.00 11.97
C PHE A 113 15.04 -10.61 13.10
N GLN A 114 14.78 -9.83 14.14
CA GLN A 114 13.88 -10.25 15.22
C GLN A 114 12.42 -10.26 14.75
N ASP A 115 11.60 -11.10 15.38
CA ASP A 115 10.16 -11.14 15.10
C ASP A 115 9.51 -9.80 15.50
N ALA A 116 8.99 -9.10 14.49
CA ALA A 116 8.38 -7.79 14.65
C ALA A 116 6.86 -7.85 14.90
N ARG A 117 6.23 -9.04 14.84
CA ARG A 117 4.76 -9.18 14.93
C ARG A 117 4.14 -8.61 16.22
N LYS A 118 4.91 -8.61 17.31
CA LYS A 118 4.47 -8.12 18.63
C LYS A 118 4.77 -6.63 18.85
N GLN A 119 5.33 -5.93 17.87
CA GLN A 119 5.65 -4.50 18.01
C GLN A 119 4.40 -3.65 17.77
N THR A 120 4.17 -2.70 18.68
CA THR A 120 3.18 -1.64 18.49
C THR A 120 3.80 -0.51 17.66
N THR A 121 3.03 0.00 16.69
CA THR A 121 3.43 1.14 15.86
C THR A 121 2.56 2.33 16.23
N ASP A 122 3.16 3.39 16.76
CA ASP A 122 2.42 4.61 17.15
C ASP A 122 2.01 5.48 15.94
N VAL A 123 2.59 5.24 14.76
CA VAL A 123 2.29 6.05 13.59
C VAL A 123 1.01 5.55 12.92
N SER A 124 -0.04 6.37 12.99
CA SER A 124 -1.30 6.17 12.29
C SER A 124 -1.20 6.59 10.83
N ASP A 125 -1.56 5.71 9.89
CA ASP A 125 -1.65 5.98 8.45
C ASP A 125 -3.09 6.35 8.04
N SER A 126 -3.82 7.08 8.89
CA SER A 126 -5.21 7.48 8.63
C SER A 126 -5.36 8.30 7.35
N GLU A 127 -4.32 9.08 7.02
CA GLU A 127 -4.19 9.89 5.81
C GLU A 127 -4.13 9.10 4.50
N LEU A 128 -4.05 7.76 4.51
CA LEU A 128 -4.06 6.98 3.26
C LEU A 128 -5.47 6.53 2.84
N TRP A 129 -6.45 6.62 3.73
CA TRP A 129 -7.82 6.15 3.46
C TRP A 129 -8.62 7.05 2.52
N TRP A 130 -8.33 8.35 2.46
CA TRP A 130 -9.09 9.26 1.61
C TRP A 130 -8.92 8.94 0.12
N LEU A 131 -7.75 8.41 -0.29
CA LEU A 131 -7.44 8.08 -1.67
C LEU A 131 -8.37 7.00 -2.25
N PRO A 132 -8.45 5.79 -1.67
CA PRO A 132 -9.35 4.77 -2.20
C PRO A 132 -10.81 5.22 -2.08
N ILE A 133 -11.19 5.95 -1.03
CA ILE A 133 -12.55 6.48 -0.88
C ILE A 133 -12.91 7.42 -2.04
N LEU A 134 -12.06 8.41 -2.34
CA LEU A 134 -12.30 9.33 -3.46
C LEU A 134 -12.30 8.62 -4.81
N ALA A 135 -11.38 7.67 -5.03
CA ALA A 135 -11.36 6.88 -6.26
C ALA A 135 -12.64 6.03 -6.41
N THR A 136 -13.11 5.43 -5.33
CA THR A 136 -14.38 4.67 -5.33
C THR A 136 -15.55 5.58 -5.65
N LEU A 137 -15.64 6.75 -5.00
CA LEU A 137 -16.67 7.74 -5.27
C LEU A 137 -16.66 8.21 -6.72
N ALA A 138 -15.48 8.47 -7.29
CA ALA A 138 -15.33 8.88 -8.68
C ALA A 138 -15.84 7.79 -9.65
N ILE A 139 -15.49 6.53 -9.41
CA ILE A 139 -15.98 5.40 -10.23
C ILE A 139 -17.49 5.23 -10.08
N MET A 140 -18.03 5.37 -8.87
CA MET A 140 -19.48 5.26 -8.64
C MET A 140 -20.27 6.38 -9.31
N ILE A 141 -19.80 7.63 -9.23
CA ILE A 141 -20.42 8.77 -9.93
C ILE A 141 -20.41 8.52 -11.44
N LYS A 142 -19.28 8.08 -11.99
CA LYS A 142 -19.15 7.72 -13.39
C LYS A 142 -20.18 6.65 -13.79
N ALA A 143 -20.26 5.55 -13.05
CA ALA A 143 -21.20 4.46 -13.32
C ALA A 143 -22.67 4.94 -13.30
N LEU A 144 -23.02 5.82 -12.35
CA LEU A 144 -24.36 6.40 -12.25
C LEU A 144 -24.71 7.30 -13.45
N VAL A 145 -23.75 8.09 -13.94
CA VAL A 145 -23.92 8.91 -15.14
C VAL A 145 -24.13 8.00 -16.37
N VAL A 146 -23.35 6.92 -16.51
CA VAL A 146 -23.50 5.96 -17.61
C VAL A 146 -24.88 5.30 -17.59
N TYR A 147 -25.32 4.87 -16.41
CA TYR A 147 -26.61 4.20 -16.25
C TYR A 147 -27.78 5.09 -16.66
N ASN A 148 -27.77 6.36 -16.23
CA ASN A 148 -28.85 7.31 -16.55
C ASN A 148 -28.89 7.76 -18.02
N GLN A 149 -27.83 7.52 -18.81
CA GLN A 149 -27.80 7.86 -20.24
C GLN A 149 -28.38 6.75 -21.15
N HIS A 150 -28.61 5.55 -20.60
CA HIS A 150 -29.18 4.41 -21.32
C HIS A 150 -30.35 3.76 -20.56
N PRO A 151 -31.45 4.49 -20.26
CA PRO A 151 -32.69 3.89 -19.78
C PRO A 151 -33.36 3.01 -20.85
#